data_AF-A0A2R6M243-F1
#
_entry.id   AF-A0A2R6M243-F1
#
_cell.length_a   1.000
_cell.length_b   1.000
_cell.length_c   1.000
_cell.angle_alpha   90.00
_cell.angle_beta   90.00
_cell.angle_gamma   90.00
#
_symmetry.space_group_name_H-M   'P 1'
#
loop_
_entity.id
_entity.type
_entity.pdbx_description
1 polymer ?
#
loop_
_entity_poly.entity_id
_entity_poly.type
_entity_poly.pdbx_seq_one_letter_code
_entity_poly.pdbx_strand_id
1 'polypeptide(L)'
;MEYFEYDHDFDIEEFLEESQRQQENRLEEELERIERQLEERERIFEQHREDLESKLDWYLERLENAYKRAGNVEELKDTVTEFYELLREERVRHWRDKQELEQEKRELLRELNELEETDLNQLL
;
A
#
# COMPACT_ATOMS: atom_id res chain seq x y z
N MET A 1 45.70 -48.15 -5.25
CA MET A 1 44.84 -47.02 -5.66
C MET A 1 43.68 -47.04 -4.69
N GLU A 2 43.72 -46.16 -3.69
CA GLU A 2 42.52 -45.87 -2.90
C GLU A 2 41.56 -45.13 -3.81
N TYR A 3 40.42 -45.75 -4.07
CA TYR A 3 39.29 -45.09 -4.68
C TYR A 3 38.71 -44.18 -3.59
N PHE A 4 38.81 -42.88 -3.79
CA PHE A 4 38.09 -41.90 -2.97
C PHE A 4 36.60 -42.22 -3.09
N GLU A 5 36.00 -42.75 -2.02
CA GLU A 5 34.56 -42.72 -1.82
C GLU A 5 34.15 -41.24 -1.76
N TYR A 6 33.47 -40.79 -2.81
CA TYR A 6 32.75 -39.53 -2.76
C TYR A 6 31.54 -39.73 -1.86
N ASP A 7 31.73 -39.48 -0.57
CA ASP A 7 30.66 -39.29 0.39
C ASP A 7 30.14 -37.85 0.22
N HIS A 8 29.33 -37.65 -0.82
CA HIS A 8 28.61 -36.40 -1.07
C HIS A 8 27.19 -36.74 -1.55
N ASP A 9 26.42 -37.39 -0.70
CA ASP A 9 24.96 -37.16 -0.64
C ASP A 9 24.72 -35.76 -0.04
N PHE A 10 25.23 -34.73 -0.72
CA PHE A 10 24.62 -33.42 -0.58
C PHE A 10 23.32 -33.55 -1.35
N ASP A 11 22.21 -33.70 -0.64
CA ASP A 11 20.90 -33.88 -1.23
C ASP A 11 20.48 -32.54 -1.85
N ILE A 12 20.93 -32.33 -3.10
CA ILE A 12 20.71 -31.09 -3.86
C ILE A 12 19.21 -30.81 -3.96
N GLU A 13 18.39 -31.86 -3.99
CA GLU A 13 16.94 -31.79 -4.07
C GLU A 13 16.35 -31.21 -2.77
N GLU A 14 16.76 -31.71 -1.59
CA GLU A 14 16.37 -31.16 -0.29
C GLU A 14 16.78 -29.69 -0.13
N PHE A 15 18.00 -29.34 -0.57
CA PHE A 15 18.48 -27.95 -0.54
C PHE A 15 17.67 -27.02 -1.46
N LEU A 16 17.28 -27.49 -2.65
CA LEU A 16 16.48 -26.73 -3.60
C LEU A 16 15.04 -26.53 -3.09
N GLU A 17 14.43 -27.57 -2.52
CA GLU A 17 13.11 -27.46 -1.86
C GLU A 17 13.15 -26.46 -0.70
N GLU A 18 14.16 -26.54 0.17
CA GLU A 18 14.28 -25.64 1.31
C GLU A 18 14.49 -24.19 0.85
N SER A 19 15.29 -23.97 -0.20
CA SER A 19 15.47 -22.65 -0.80
C SER A 19 14.18 -22.09 -1.42
N GLN A 20 13.38 -22.91 -2.11
CA GLN A 20 12.10 -22.50 -2.69
C GLN A 20 11.09 -22.14 -1.59
N ARG A 21 10.93 -22.99 -0.57
CA ARG A 21 10.07 -22.69 0.59
C ARG A 21 10.48 -21.40 1.29
N GLN A 22 11.79 -21.15 1.45
CA GLN A 22 12.27 -19.88 2.02
C GLN A 22 11.96 -18.67 1.12
N GLN A 23 11.89 -18.85 -0.20
CA GLN A 23 11.50 -17.79 -1.11
C GLN A 23 9.99 -17.51 -1.06
N GLU A 24 9.16 -18.56 -1.05
CA GLU A 24 7.71 -18.44 -0.88
C GLU A 24 7.34 -17.74 0.43
N ASN A 25 7.88 -18.22 1.56
CA ASN A 25 7.62 -17.61 2.88
C ASN A 25 8.00 -16.12 2.90
N ARG A 26 9.11 -15.73 2.25
CA ARG A 26 9.51 -14.32 2.15
C ARG A 26 8.49 -13.51 1.36
N LEU A 27 8.05 -14.00 0.20
CA LEU A 27 7.04 -13.31 -0.62
C LEU A 27 5.70 -13.19 0.10
N GLU A 28 5.28 -14.21 0.84
CA GLU A 28 4.07 -14.17 1.68
C GLU A 28 4.18 -13.12 2.80
N GLU A 29 5.31 -13.07 3.51
CA GLU A 29 5.57 -12.04 4.53
C GLU A 29 5.53 -10.62 3.95
N GLU A 30 6.06 -10.44 2.72
CA GLU A 30 6.00 -9.16 2.02
C GLU A 30 4.58 -8.79 1.57
N LEU A 31 3.79 -9.76 1.10
CA LEU A 31 2.38 -9.55 0.78
C LEU A 31 1.58 -9.09 2.01
N GLU A 32 1.73 -9.76 3.14
CA GLU A 32 1.09 -9.33 4.38
C GLU A 32 1.54 -7.93 4.81
N ARG A 33 2.82 -7.59 4.62
CA ARG A 33 3.36 -6.26 4.91
C ARG A 33 2.65 -5.21 4.06
N ILE A 34 2.49 -5.43 2.76
CA ILE A 34 1.80 -4.51 1.85
C ILE A 34 0.32 -4.37 2.23
N GLU A 35 -0.35 -5.46 2.61
CA GLU A 35 -1.74 -5.42 3.04
C GLU A 35 -1.93 -4.56 4.29
N ARG A 36 -1.06 -4.74 5.30
CA ARG A 36 -1.04 -3.88 6.49
C ARG A 36 -0.76 -2.41 6.15
N GLN A 37 0.12 -2.15 5.18
CA GLN A 37 0.41 -0.78 4.71
C GLN A 37 -0.81 -0.16 4.01
N LEU A 38 -1.51 -0.89 3.15
CA LEU A 38 -2.73 -0.44 2.49
C LEU A 38 -3.81 -0.06 3.52
N GLU A 39 -4.03 -0.91 4.53
CA GLU A 39 -5.00 -0.63 5.60
C GLU A 39 -4.63 0.61 6.41
N GLU A 40 -3.34 0.75 6.78
CA GLU A 40 -2.88 1.92 7.54
C GLU A 40 -3.01 3.21 6.72
N ARG A 41 -2.64 3.18 5.44
CA ARG A 41 -2.77 4.34 4.54
C ARG A 41 -4.22 4.76 4.37
N GLU A 42 -5.14 3.81 4.22
CA GLU A 42 -6.57 4.11 4.15
C GLU A 42 -7.07 4.76 5.44
N ARG A 43 -6.64 4.26 6.61
CA ARG A 43 -7.01 4.84 7.91
C ARG A 43 -6.53 6.27 8.06
N ILE A 44 -5.26 6.53 7.71
CA ILE A 44 -4.65 7.86 7.76
C ILE A 44 -5.37 8.83 6.80
N PHE A 45 -5.65 8.39 5.58
CA PHE A 45 -6.37 9.19 4.60
C PHE A 45 -7.77 9.57 5.11
N GLU A 46 -8.51 8.61 5.66
CA GLU A 46 -9.86 8.86 6.18
C GLU A 46 -9.84 9.84 7.35
N GLN A 47 -8.89 9.70 8.28
CA GLN A 47 -8.72 10.64 9.38
C GLN A 47 -8.42 12.07 8.90
N HIS A 48 -7.50 12.22 7.94
CA HIS A 48 -7.20 13.54 7.37
C HIS A 48 -8.38 14.14 6.61
N ARG A 49 -9.15 13.31 5.89
CA ARG A 49 -10.35 13.72 5.18
C ARG A 49 -11.40 14.24 6.16
N GLU A 50 -11.72 13.49 7.21
CA GLU A 50 -12.69 13.89 8.24
C GLU A 50 -12.29 15.20 8.93
N ASP A 51 -11.00 15.36 9.26
CA ASP A 51 -10.48 16.60 9.87
C ASP A 51 -10.63 17.81 8.94
N LEU A 52 -10.38 17.64 7.64
CA LEU A 52 -10.50 18.72 6.64
C LEU A 52 -11.97 19.04 6.36
N GLU A 53 -12.83 18.03 6.23
CA GLU A 53 -14.29 18.21 6.06
C GLU A 53 -14.90 18.93 7.26
N SER A 54 -14.53 18.55 8.50
CA SER A 54 -15.00 19.21 9.72
C SER A 54 -14.59 20.69 9.79
N LYS A 55 -13.36 21.02 9.36
CA LYS A 55 -12.90 22.42 9.28
C LYS A 55 -13.66 23.18 8.20
N LEU A 56 -13.88 22.57 7.04
CA LEU A 56 -14.62 23.16 5.94
C LEU A 56 -16.04 23.53 6.37
N ASP A 57 -16.74 22.62 7.05
CA ASP A 57 -18.09 22.87 7.58
C ASP A 57 -18.12 24.06 8.55
N TRP A 58 -17.13 24.14 9.45
CA TRP A 58 -17.00 25.28 10.38
C TRP A 58 -16.80 26.61 9.63
N TYR A 59 -15.94 26.64 8.62
CA TYR A 59 -15.70 27.84 7.83
C TYR A 59 -16.90 28.23 6.96
N LEU A 60 -17.64 27.25 6.43
CA LEU A 60 -18.87 27.48 5.67
C LEU A 60 -19.95 28.11 6.56
N GLU A 61 -20.16 27.61 7.77
CA GLU A 61 -21.11 28.19 8.73
C GLU A 61 -20.71 29.64 9.07
N ARG A 62 -19.42 29.90 9.29
CA ARG A 62 -18.90 31.23 9.58
C ARG A 62 -19.07 32.19 8.41
N LEU A 63 -18.87 31.71 7.18
CA LEU A 63 -19.07 32.46 5.95
C LEU A 63 -20.54 32.82 5.73
N GLU A 64 -21.46 31.88 5.97
CA GLU A 64 -22.91 32.15 5.92
C GLU A 64 -23.31 33.23 6.93
N ASN A 65 -22.78 33.14 8.16
CA ASN A 65 -22.99 34.14 9.20
C ASN A 65 -22.41 35.52 8.85
N ALA A 66 -21.23 35.57 8.21
CA ALA A 66 -20.59 36.81 7.77
C ALA A 66 -21.38 37.49 6.64
N TYR A 67 -21.86 36.69 5.67
CA TYR A 67 -22.76 37.16 4.60
C TYR A 67 -24.04 37.78 5.15
N LYS A 68 -24.68 37.12 6.13
CA LYS A 68 -25.89 37.63 6.81
C LYS A 68 -25.65 38.96 7.55
N ARG A 69 -24.41 39.23 7.98
CA ARG A 69 -24.03 40.40 8.79
C ARG A 69 -23.32 41.50 8.00
N ALA A 70 -23.28 41.42 6.67
CA ALA A 70 -22.58 42.38 5.78
C ALA A 70 -21.09 42.59 6.15
N GLY A 71 -20.42 41.55 6.66
CA GLY A 71 -19.01 41.57 7.03
C GLY A 71 -18.06 41.32 5.85
N ASN A 72 -16.75 41.45 6.09
CA ASN A 72 -15.73 41.09 5.11
C ASN A 72 -15.71 39.55 4.94
N VAL A 73 -16.12 39.06 3.76
CA VAL A 73 -16.29 37.62 3.46
C VAL A 73 -15.17 37.05 2.61
N GLU A 74 -14.28 37.90 2.08
CA GLU A 74 -13.31 37.48 1.06
C GLU A 74 -12.27 36.52 1.64
N GLU A 75 -11.69 36.84 2.81
CA GLU A 75 -10.74 35.96 3.51
C GLU A 75 -11.33 34.58 3.85
N LEU A 76 -12.62 34.52 4.18
CA LEU A 76 -13.31 33.26 4.48
C LEU A 76 -13.51 32.41 3.21
N LYS A 77 -13.79 33.03 2.06
CA LYS A 77 -13.90 32.31 0.78
C LYS A 77 -12.56 31.76 0.33
N ASP A 78 -11.50 32.55 0.48
CA ASP A 78 -10.14 32.13 0.13
C ASP A 78 -9.75 30.92 0.97
N THR A 79 -10.01 30.98 2.27
CA THR A 79 -9.76 29.86 3.21
C THR A 79 -10.57 28.61 2.83
N VAL A 80 -11.87 28.76 2.51
CA VAL A 80 -12.72 27.64 2.07
C VAL A 80 -12.19 27.02 0.77
N THR A 81 -11.74 27.85 -0.18
CA THR A 81 -11.17 27.40 -1.46
C THR A 81 -9.89 26.61 -1.22
N GLU A 82 -9.00 27.08 -0.34
CA GLU A 82 -7.79 26.37 0.06
C GLU A 82 -8.11 24.99 0.65
N PHE A 83 -9.11 24.88 1.53
CA PHE A 83 -9.52 23.57 2.07
C PHE A 83 -10.03 22.60 0.99
N TYR A 84 -10.77 23.08 -0.01
CA TYR A 84 -11.18 22.26 -1.15
C TYR A 84 -10.00 21.79 -2.00
N GLU A 85 -9.02 22.66 -2.22
CA GLU A 85 -7.79 22.30 -2.94
C GLU A 85 -7.00 21.24 -2.18
N LEU A 86 -6.81 21.42 -0.86
CA LEU A 86 -6.15 20.44 0.00
C LEU A 86 -6.85 19.09 -0.01
N LEU A 87 -8.18 19.04 0.13
CA LEU A 87 -8.97 17.80 0.03
C LEU A 87 -8.76 17.10 -1.32
N ARG A 88 -8.73 17.88 -2.41
CA ARG A 88 -8.51 17.34 -3.76
C ARG A 88 -7.10 16.77 -3.91
N GLU A 89 -6.09 17.47 -3.40
CA GLU A 89 -4.71 17.00 -3.43
C GLU A 89 -4.51 15.73 -2.60
N GLU A 90 -5.01 15.69 -1.38
CA GLU A 90 -4.94 14.50 -0.51
C GLU A 90 -5.58 13.30 -1.20
N ARG A 91 -6.75 13.47 -1.83
CA ARG A 91 -7.40 12.38 -2.59
C ARG A 91 -6.55 11.87 -3.76
N VAL A 92 -5.89 12.78 -4.48
CA VAL A 92 -5.00 12.39 -5.60
C VAL A 92 -3.75 11.68 -5.08
N ARG A 93 -3.16 12.15 -3.98
CA ARG A 93 -1.99 11.51 -3.36
C ARG A 93 -2.34 10.11 -2.85
N HIS A 94 -3.43 9.98 -2.11
CA HIS A 94 -3.92 8.69 -1.61
C HIS A 94 -4.16 7.69 -2.74
N TRP A 95 -4.82 8.14 -3.81
CA TRP A 95 -5.05 7.28 -4.96
C TRP A 95 -3.74 6.78 -5.60
N ARG A 96 -2.73 7.65 -5.75
CA ARG A 96 -1.43 7.26 -6.31
C ARG A 96 -0.70 6.25 -5.41
N ASP A 97 -0.61 6.54 -4.11
CA ASP A 97 0.03 5.68 -3.12
C ASP A 97 -0.62 4.29 -3.11
N LYS A 98 -1.96 4.23 -3.15
CA LYS A 98 -2.71 2.99 -3.27
C LYS A 98 -2.41 2.24 -4.58
N GLN A 99 -2.34 2.94 -5.71
CA GLN A 99 -2.04 2.29 -6.99
C GLN A 99 -0.62 1.72 -7.04
N GLU A 100 0.36 2.39 -6.42
CA GLU A 100 1.73 1.88 -6.30
C GLU A 100 1.77 0.59 -5.47
N LEU A 101 1.14 0.58 -4.29
CA LEU A 101 1.05 -0.61 -3.43
C LEU A 101 0.25 -1.76 -4.08
N GLU A 102 -0.84 -1.46 -4.79
CA GLU A 102 -1.59 -2.47 -5.56
C GLU A 102 -0.80 -3.01 -6.76
N GLN A 103 0.13 -2.24 -7.31
CA GLN A 103 1.04 -2.72 -8.35
C GLN A 103 2.07 -3.67 -7.75
N GLU A 104 2.73 -3.28 -6.65
CA GLU A 104 3.70 -4.12 -5.94
C GLU A 104 3.07 -5.45 -5.50
N LYS A 105 1.86 -5.42 -4.94
CA LYS A 105 1.09 -6.63 -4.62
C LYS A 105 0.88 -7.55 -5.83
N ARG A 106 0.57 -6.99 -7.00
CA ARG A 106 0.36 -7.78 -8.22
C ARG A 106 1.65 -8.40 -8.74
N GLU A 107 2.79 -7.74 -8.53
CA GLU A 107 4.10 -8.25 -8.90
C GLU A 107 4.50 -9.42 -7.99
N LEU A 108 4.38 -9.26 -6.66
CA LEU A 108 4.64 -10.34 -5.70
C LEU A 108 3.74 -11.56 -5.92
N LEU A 109 2.45 -11.36 -6.21
CA LEU A 109 1.54 -12.47 -6.52
C LEU A 109 1.96 -13.21 -7.79
N ARG A 110 2.50 -12.53 -8.80
CA ARG A 110 3.01 -13.20 -10.00
C ARG A 110 4.25 -14.01 -9.69
N GLU A 111 5.19 -13.45 -8.93
CA GLU A 111 6.40 -14.15 -8.51
C GLU A 111 6.05 -15.43 -7.72
N LEU A 112 5.04 -15.37 -6.85
CA LEU A 112 4.57 -16.53 -6.09
C LEU A 112 3.95 -17.59 -7.02
N ASN A 113 3.10 -17.19 -7.97
CA ASN A 113 2.54 -18.13 -8.96
C ASN A 113 3.64 -18.76 -9.84
N GLU A 114 4.67 -18.00 -10.23
CA GLU A 114 5.78 -18.52 -11.04
C GLU A 114 6.60 -19.56 -10.26
N LEU A 115 6.76 -19.39 -8.95
CA LEU A 115 7.38 -20.40 -8.08
C LEU A 115 6.52 -21.67 -7.98
N GLU A 116 5.22 -21.53 -7.74
CA GLU A 116 4.28 -22.65 -7.70
C GLU A 116 4.26 -23.43 -9.03
N GLU A 117 4.25 -22.74 -10.17
CA GLU A 117 4.32 -23.37 -11.50
C GLU A 117 5.66 -24.07 -11.73
N THR A 118 6.76 -23.53 -11.20
CA THR A 118 8.09 -24.14 -11.32
C THR A 118 8.18 -25.44 -10.51
N ASP A 119 7.61 -25.47 -9.31
CA ASP A 119 7.54 -26.65 -8.45
C ASP A 119 6.73 -27.79 -9.12
N LEU A 120 5.55 -27.46 -9.66
CA LEU A 120 4.71 -28.43 -10.40
C LEU A 120 5.41 -29.04 -11.62
N ASN A 121 6.27 -28.28 -12.30
CA ASN A 121 7.04 -28.75 -13.45
C ASN A 121 8.27 -29.59 -13.08
N GLN A 122 8.77 -29.50 -11.83
CA GLN A 122 9.85 -30.34 -11.33
C GLN A 122 9.34 -31.72 -10.86
N LEU A 123 8.05 -31.84 -10.53
CA LEU A 123 7.40 -33.08 -10.07
C LEU A 123 6.84 -33.99 -11.19
N LEU A 124 6.86 -33.57 -12.46
CA LEU A 124 6.30 -34.29 -13.63
C LEU A 124 7.38 -34.87 -14.56
#